data_AF-A0A3C0AX34-F1
#
_entry.id   AF-A0A3C0AX34-F1
#
_cell.length_a   1.000
_cell.length_b   1.000
_cell.length_c   1.000
_cell.angle_alpha   90.00
_cell.angle_beta   90.00
_cell.angle_gamma   90.00
#
_symmetry.space_group_name_H-M   'P 1'
#
loop_
_entity.id
_entity.type
_entity.pdbx_description
1 polymer ?
#
loop_
_entity_poly.entity_id
_entity_poly.type
_entity_poly.pdbx_seq_one_letter_code
_entity_poly.pdbx_strand_id
1 'polypeptide(L)' 'VKVGDKVLYSKYGGTEVHYQGEDYLIVSARDILAILG' A
#
# COMPACT_ATOMS: atom_id res chain seq x y z
N VAL A 1 10.58 0.77 -3.66
CA VAL A 1 9.57 -0.26 -3.35
C VAL A 1 9.44 -1.16 -4.55
N LYS A 2 9.54 -2.46 -4.34
CA LYS A 2 9.40 -3.50 -5.36
C LYS A 2 8.20 -4.36 -5.03
N VAL A 3 7.69 -5.09 -6.03
CA VAL A 3 6.62 -6.06 -5.81
C VAL A 3 7.09 -7.11 -4.79
N GLY A 4 6.27 -7.35 -3.77
CA GLY A 4 6.57 -8.28 -2.68
C GLY A 4 7.12 -7.62 -1.40
N ASP A 5 7.50 -6.34 -1.44
CA ASP A 5 7.96 -5.64 -0.23
C ASP A 5 6.78 -5.49 0.76
N LYS A 6 6.99 -5.94 2.00
CA LYS A 6 6.11 -5.56 3.12
C LYS A 6 6.49 -4.16 3.56
N VAL A 7 5.52 -3.26 3.60
CA VAL A 7 5.75 -1.84 3.89
C VAL A 7 4.89 -1.36 5.05
N LEU A 8 5.41 -0.38 5.77
CA LEU A 8 4.64 0.47 6.67
C LEU A 8 4.29 1.76 5.92
N TYR A 9 3.02 2.11 5.87
CA TYR A 9 2.52 3.33 5.24
C TYR A 9 1.68 4.15 6.22
N SER A 10 1.46 5.43 5.92
CA SER A 10 0.64 6.31 6.76
C SER A 10 -0.85 5.93 6.68
N LYS A 11 -1.54 5.89 7.82
CA LYS A 11 -2.92 5.39 7.94
C LYS A 11 -3.99 6.27 7.25
N TYR A 12 -3.68 7.52 6.98
CA TYR A 12 -4.63 8.53 6.53
C TYR A 12 -4.39 8.90 5.07
N GLY A 13 -4.68 7.96 4.17
CA GLY A 13 -4.53 8.17 2.73
C GLY A 13 -4.76 6.90 1.91
N GLY A 14 -5.07 7.10 0.63
CA GLY A 14 -5.24 6.04 -0.36
C GLY A 14 -6.65 5.90 -0.89
N THR A 15 -6.81 5.05 -1.89
CA THR A 15 -8.10 4.71 -2.50
C THR A 15 -8.31 3.21 -2.40
N GLU A 16 -9.40 2.82 -1.75
CA GLU A 16 -9.83 1.42 -1.69
C GLU A 16 -10.39 1.00 -3.05
N VAL A 17 -9.95 -0.16 -3.53
CA VAL A 17 -10.36 -0.72 -4.82
C VAL A 17 -10.63 -2.20 -4.64
N HIS A 18 -11.85 -2.61 -4.99
CA HIS A 18 -12.19 -4.02 -5.08
C HIS A 18 -11.97 -4.50 -6.52
N TYR A 19 -11.13 -5.52 -6.72
CA TYR A 19 -10.81 -6.05 -8.04
C TYR A 19 -10.61 -7.56 -8.01
N GLN A 20 -11.33 -8.29 -8.88
CA GLN A 20 -11.26 -9.75 -8.97
C GLN A 20 -11.50 -10.50 -7.65
N GLY A 21 -12.36 -9.96 -6.77
CA GLY A 21 -12.69 -10.58 -5.48
C GLY A 21 -11.73 -10.25 -4.34
N GLU A 22 -10.71 -9.44 -4.60
CA GLU A 22 -9.71 -9.03 -3.61
C GLU A 22 -9.79 -7.52 -3.35
N ASP A 23 -9.51 -7.13 -2.11
CA ASP A 23 -9.48 -5.74 -1.68
C ASP A 23 -8.05 -5.19 -1.74
N TYR A 24 -7.87 -4.07 -2.43
CA TYR A 24 -6.60 -3.38 -2.59
C TYR A 24 -6.70 -1.96 -2.05
N LEU A 25 -5.55 -1.44 -1.62
CA LEU A 25 -5.39 -0.03 -1.27
C LEU A 25 -4.32 0.59 -2.16
N ILE A 26 -4.72 1.55 -2.98
CA ILE A 26 -3.78 2.35 -3.78
C ILE A 26 -3.24 3.47 -2.89
N VAL A 27 -1.93 3.51 -2.68
CA VAL A 27 -1.24 4.56 -1.92
C VAL A 27 -0.14 5.21 -2.76
N SER A 28 0.17 6.47 -2.48
CA SER A 28 1.30 7.12 -3.13
C SER A 28 2.62 6.63 -2.54
N ALA A 29 3.67 6.50 -3.36
CA ALA A 29 4.97 6.04 -2.89
C ALA A 29 5.58 6.92 -1.79
N ARG A 30 5.24 8.22 -1.76
CA ARG A 30 5.64 9.17 -0.71
C ARG A 30 5.08 8.86 0.67
N ASP A 31 4.00 8.08 0.74
CA ASP A 31 3.32 7.76 2.00
C ASP A 31 3.87 6.49 2.65
N ILE A 32 4.86 5.85 2.03
CA ILE A 32 5.59 4.71 2.56
C ILE A 32 6.67 5.21 3.52
N LEU A 33 6.53 4.81 4.80
CA LEU A 33 7.38 5.24 5.89
C LEU A 33 8.59 4.31 6.07
N ALA A 34 8.41 3.00 5.82
CA ALA A 34 9.47 2.01 5.96
C ALA A 34 9.19 0.73 5.14
N ILE A 35 10.25 -0.03 4.84
CA ILE A 35 10.19 -1.40 4.31
C ILE A 35 10.57 -2.34 5.46
N LEU A 36 9.73 -3.35 5.74
CA LEU A 36 9.81 -4.15 6.96
C LEU A 36 10.58 -5.48 6.83
N GLY A 37 10.73 -6.00 5.61
CA GLY A 37 11.32 -7.33 5.39
C GLY A 37 10.32 -8.47 5.59
#